data_AF-A0A1E5TBJ2-F1
#
_entry.id   AF-A0A1E5TBJ2-F1
#
_cell.length_a   1.000
_cell.length_b   1.000
_cell.length_c   1.000
_cell.angle_alpha   90.00
_cell.angle_beta   90.00
_cell.angle_gamma   90.00
#
_symmetry.space_group_name_H-M   'P 1'
#
loop_
_entity.id
_entity.type
_entity.pdbx_description
1 polymer ?
#
loop_
_entity_poly.entity_id
_entity_poly.type
_entity_poly.pdbx_seq_one_letter_code
_entity_poly.pdbx_strand_id
1 'polypeptide(L)'
;MTTPELYQELSYVNHSREKRLYYSNLMIDNPHLVPKLLDILFMVDDKISPRAAWVFEFMCSNNINTIVPHLDIFTKNLHKVHLDSAVRPVAKICELITTAYFSKTDHKIQKALTKTHKERIIETCFDYLINDEKVAPKAYGMVALFLLGTEYDWIYPELTLILERDFQMQSAAFKARARHILKKIKKNTSY
;
A
#
# COMPACT_ATOMS: atom_id res chain seq x y z
N MET A 1 -11.80 -1.91 24.23
CA MET A 1 -12.18 -0.79 23.35
C MET A 1 -13.16 -1.28 22.27
N THR A 2 -14.33 -0.67 22.17
CA THR A 2 -15.35 -0.94 21.13
C THR A 2 -15.01 -0.22 19.81
N THR A 3 -15.69 -0.53 18.70
CA THR A 3 -15.47 0.19 17.42
C THR A 3 -15.83 1.68 17.52
N PRO A 4 -16.95 2.09 18.16
CA PRO A 4 -17.25 3.50 18.38
C PRO A 4 -16.21 4.22 19.24
N GLU A 5 -15.70 3.58 20.29
CA GLU A 5 -14.61 4.15 21.11
C GLU A 5 -13.34 4.34 20.27
N LEU A 6 -12.93 3.32 19.50
CA LEU A 6 -11.75 3.44 18.64
C LEU A 6 -11.94 4.55 17.58
N TYR A 7 -13.14 4.67 17.01
CA TYR A 7 -13.47 5.74 16.07
C TYR A 7 -13.28 7.13 16.71
N GLN A 8 -13.76 7.31 17.95
CA GLN A 8 -13.57 8.55 18.69
C GLN A 8 -12.08 8.80 18.99
N GLU A 9 -11.33 7.78 19.40
CA GLU A 9 -9.88 7.89 19.64
C GLU A 9 -9.12 8.33 18.38
N LEU A 10 -9.47 7.79 17.21
CA LEU A 10 -8.86 8.17 15.94
C LEU A 10 -9.12 9.66 15.58
N SER A 11 -10.13 10.31 16.18
CA SER A 11 -10.35 11.75 16.04
C SER A 11 -9.25 12.62 16.68
N TYR A 12 -8.35 12.04 17.48
CA TYR A 12 -7.16 12.71 18.02
C TYR A 12 -5.88 12.37 17.24
N VAL A 13 -5.94 11.46 16.27
CA VAL A 13 -4.81 11.20 15.37
C VAL A 13 -4.58 12.42 14.48
N ASN A 14 -3.33 12.85 14.38
CA ASN A 14 -2.90 13.90 13.47
C ASN A 14 -1.65 13.46 12.68
N HIS A 15 -1.14 14.34 11.82
CA HIS A 15 0.00 14.04 10.95
C HIS A 15 1.34 13.91 11.70
N SER A 16 1.41 14.22 12.99
CA SER A 16 2.67 14.13 13.75
C SER A 16 3.16 12.69 13.80
N ARG A 17 4.49 12.53 13.78
CA ARG A 17 5.11 11.21 13.93
C ARG A 17 4.83 10.62 15.31
N GLU A 18 4.83 11.46 16.34
CA GLU A 18 4.57 11.07 17.73
C GLU A 18 3.19 10.43 17.89
N LYS A 19 2.12 11.09 17.42
CA LYS A 19 0.76 10.52 17.51
C LYS A 19 0.62 9.25 16.68
N ARG A 20 1.17 9.22 15.46
CA ARG A 20 1.12 7.99 14.64
C ARG A 20 1.87 6.83 15.27
N LEU A 21 2.99 7.09 15.94
CA LEU A 21 3.73 6.07 16.68
C LEU A 21 2.95 5.58 17.89
N TYR A 22 2.34 6.50 18.66
CA TYR A 22 1.51 6.15 19.80
C TYR A 22 0.36 5.20 19.41
N TYR A 23 -0.42 5.57 18.39
CA TYR A 23 -1.54 4.74 17.94
C TYR A 23 -1.08 3.45 17.26
N SER A 24 0.05 3.46 16.56
CA SER A 24 0.67 2.24 16.03
C SER A 24 1.00 1.25 17.15
N ASN A 25 1.67 1.71 18.22
CA ASN A 25 1.98 0.88 19.37
C ASN A 25 0.70 0.39 20.07
N LEU A 26 -0.33 1.24 20.21
CA LEU A 26 -1.62 0.82 20.75
C LEU A 26 -2.21 -0.37 19.98
N MET A 27 -2.12 -0.37 18.64
CA MET A 27 -2.60 -1.49 17.82
C MET A 27 -1.72 -2.74 17.95
N ILE A 28 -0.39 -2.57 18.05
CA ILE A 28 0.56 -3.68 18.24
C ILE A 28 0.33 -4.37 19.59
N ASP A 29 0.13 -3.58 20.64
CA ASP A 29 -0.12 -4.07 22.00
C ASP A 29 -1.53 -4.64 22.15
N ASN A 30 -2.46 -4.26 21.26
CA ASN A 30 -3.85 -4.72 21.26
C ASN A 30 -4.30 -5.24 19.87
N PRO A 31 -3.79 -6.40 19.40
CA PRO A 31 -4.06 -6.89 18.04
C PRO A 31 -5.55 -7.11 17.73
N HIS A 32 -6.37 -7.35 18.76
CA HIS A 32 -7.83 -7.49 18.63
C HIS A 32 -8.53 -6.20 18.16
N LEU A 33 -7.86 -5.05 18.17
CA LEU A 33 -8.36 -3.78 17.64
C LEU A 33 -8.11 -3.62 16.14
N VAL A 34 -7.17 -4.36 15.56
CA VAL A 34 -6.78 -4.21 14.15
C VAL A 34 -7.95 -4.50 13.19
N PRO A 35 -8.81 -5.52 13.39
CA PRO A 35 -10.01 -5.69 12.57
C PRO A 35 -10.93 -4.46 12.59
N LYS A 36 -11.12 -3.83 13.77
CA LYS A 36 -11.95 -2.63 13.92
C LYS A 36 -11.32 -1.42 13.25
N LEU A 37 -9.99 -1.31 13.32
CA LEU A 37 -9.24 -0.28 12.60
C LEU A 37 -9.44 -0.41 11.09
N LEU A 38 -9.43 -1.64 10.56
CA LEU A 38 -9.69 -1.91 9.15
C LEU A 38 -11.14 -1.63 8.77
N ASP A 39 -12.11 -1.95 9.62
CA ASP A 39 -13.51 -1.58 9.39
C ASP A 39 -13.64 -0.07 9.21
N ILE A 40 -12.99 0.73 10.06
CA ILE A 40 -12.99 2.21 9.97
C ILE A 40 -12.22 2.70 8.74
N LEU A 41 -11.08 2.08 8.41
CA LEU A 41 -10.31 2.41 7.20
C LEU A 41 -11.17 2.26 5.94
N PHE A 42 -11.99 1.21 5.86
CA PHE A 42 -12.85 0.96 4.71
C PHE A 42 -14.24 1.64 4.78
N MET A 43 -14.47 2.54 5.73
CA MET A 43 -15.56 3.53 5.68
C MET A 43 -15.15 4.67 4.74
N VAL A 44 -15.09 4.41 3.44
CA VAL A 44 -14.32 5.22 2.47
C VAL A 44 -14.81 6.66 2.26
N ASP A 45 -16.03 6.99 2.67
CA ASP A 45 -16.56 8.36 2.67
C ASP A 45 -16.43 9.06 4.04
N ASP A 46 -15.93 8.37 5.05
CA ASP A 46 -15.80 8.90 6.41
C ASP A 46 -14.49 9.67 6.59
N LYS A 47 -14.58 10.85 7.21
CA LYS A 47 -13.43 11.74 7.51
C LYS A 47 -12.36 11.10 8.40
N ILE A 48 -12.67 10.03 9.13
CA ILE A 48 -11.77 9.28 10.01
C ILE A 48 -11.07 8.15 9.26
N SER A 49 -11.60 7.66 8.14
CA SER A 49 -10.95 6.61 7.31
C SER A 49 -9.48 6.92 6.99
N PRO A 50 -9.11 8.16 6.54
CA PRO A 50 -7.71 8.50 6.32
C PRO A 50 -6.82 8.37 7.58
N ARG A 51 -7.37 8.64 8.75
CA ARG A 51 -6.64 8.55 10.02
C ARG A 51 -6.40 7.10 10.42
N ALA A 52 -7.41 6.24 10.23
CA ALA A 52 -7.25 4.81 10.37
C ALA A 52 -6.17 4.27 9.42
N ALA A 53 -6.18 4.75 8.16
CA ALA A 53 -5.17 4.38 7.17
C ALA A 53 -3.75 4.80 7.58
N TRP A 54 -3.55 6.00 8.15
CA TRP A 54 -2.24 6.41 8.66
C TRP A 54 -1.74 5.55 9.81
N VAL A 55 -2.62 5.20 10.76
CA VAL A 55 -2.26 4.35 11.90
C VAL A 55 -1.89 2.95 11.40
N PHE A 56 -2.70 2.38 10.51
CA PHE A 56 -2.46 1.06 9.96
C PHE A 56 -1.16 1.00 9.13
N GLU A 57 -0.88 2.04 8.34
CA GLU A 57 0.38 2.16 7.60
C GLU A 57 1.59 2.27 8.52
N PHE A 58 1.51 3.06 9.59
CA PHE A 58 2.58 3.16 10.58
C PHE A 58 2.82 1.84 11.32
N MET A 59 1.76 1.11 11.63
CA MET A 59 1.83 -0.24 12.21
C MET A 59 2.59 -1.19 11.28
N CYS A 60 2.21 -1.21 9.99
CA CYS A 60 2.87 -2.05 8.99
C CYS A 60 4.33 -1.64 8.75
N SER A 61 4.63 -0.34 8.75
CA SER A 61 6.01 0.18 8.65
C SER A 61 6.89 -0.24 9.83
N ASN A 62 6.33 -0.32 11.05
CA ASN A 62 7.07 -0.74 12.23
C ASN A 62 7.30 -2.26 12.25
N ASN A 63 6.28 -3.04 11.93
CA ASN A 63 6.39 -4.49 11.85
C ASN A 63 5.41 -5.04 10.81
N ILE A 64 5.91 -5.30 9.61
CA ILE A 64 5.08 -5.78 8.49
C ILE A 64 4.39 -7.11 8.77
N ASN A 65 4.90 -7.94 9.69
CA ASN A 65 4.27 -9.23 10.00
C ASN A 65 2.92 -9.07 10.73
N THR A 66 2.62 -7.89 11.28
CA THR A 66 1.34 -7.60 11.95
C THR A 66 0.14 -7.62 11.00
N ILE A 67 0.34 -7.39 9.70
CA ILE A 67 -0.73 -7.47 8.70
C ILE A 67 -1.12 -8.90 8.33
N VAL A 68 -0.30 -9.91 8.64
CA VAL A 68 -0.50 -11.30 8.17
C VAL A 68 -1.91 -11.84 8.43
N PRO A 69 -2.51 -11.66 9.63
CA PRO A 69 -3.87 -12.13 9.90
C PRO A 69 -4.97 -11.37 9.13
N HIS A 70 -4.61 -10.25 8.51
CA HIS A 70 -5.52 -9.28 7.91
C HIS A 70 -5.33 -9.10 6.40
N LEU A 71 -4.44 -9.88 5.78
CA LEU A 71 -4.12 -9.77 4.34
C LEU A 71 -5.37 -9.91 3.46
N ASP A 72 -6.28 -10.84 3.78
CA ASP A 72 -7.49 -11.03 2.97
C ASP A 72 -8.43 -9.81 3.07
N ILE A 73 -8.74 -9.37 4.30
CA ILE A 73 -9.59 -8.19 4.54
C ILE A 73 -8.98 -6.96 3.87
N PHE A 74 -7.67 -6.74 4.05
CA PHE A 74 -6.97 -5.60 3.47
C PHE A 74 -7.04 -5.63 1.95
N THR A 75 -6.54 -6.69 1.32
CA THR A 75 -6.45 -6.78 -0.15
C THR A 75 -7.82 -6.78 -0.82
N LYS A 76 -8.83 -7.41 -0.21
CA LYS A 76 -10.20 -7.48 -0.75
C LYS A 76 -10.86 -6.12 -0.86
N ASN A 77 -10.51 -5.16 0.00
CA ASN A 77 -11.17 -3.85 0.07
C ASN A 77 -10.34 -2.70 -0.50
N LEU A 78 -9.14 -2.97 -1.03
CA LEU A 78 -8.25 -1.95 -1.62
C LEU A 78 -8.95 -1.02 -2.62
N HIS A 79 -9.67 -1.62 -3.57
CA HIS A 79 -10.39 -0.93 -4.65
C HIS A 79 -11.45 0.07 -4.17
N LYS A 80 -11.87 -0.01 -2.91
CA LYS A 80 -12.87 0.91 -2.35
C LYS A 80 -12.26 2.25 -1.96
N VAL A 81 -10.96 2.31 -1.67
CA VAL A 81 -10.33 3.49 -1.08
C VAL A 81 -10.08 4.54 -2.16
N HIS A 82 -10.75 5.70 -2.05
CA HIS A 82 -10.66 6.79 -3.05
C HIS A 82 -10.33 8.17 -2.46
N LEU A 83 -10.31 8.35 -1.13
CA LEU A 83 -9.88 9.61 -0.54
C LEU A 83 -8.36 9.74 -0.64
N ASP A 84 -7.82 10.75 -1.32
CA ASP A 84 -6.37 11.02 -1.50
C ASP A 84 -5.53 10.75 -0.23
N SER A 85 -6.05 11.20 0.90
CA SER A 85 -5.43 11.12 2.22
C SER A 85 -5.30 9.68 2.76
N ALA A 86 -6.18 8.78 2.33
CA ALA A 86 -6.20 7.35 2.60
C ALA A 86 -5.55 6.52 1.47
N VAL A 87 -5.64 6.95 0.20
CA VAL A 87 -5.02 6.25 -0.93
C VAL A 87 -3.50 6.15 -0.75
N ARG A 88 -2.84 7.24 -0.36
CA ARG A 88 -1.38 7.26 -0.14
C ARG A 88 -0.89 6.20 0.87
N PRO A 89 -1.40 6.13 2.12
CA PRO A 89 -0.96 5.12 3.08
C PRO A 89 -1.29 3.70 2.62
N VAL A 90 -2.45 3.49 1.97
CA VAL A 90 -2.83 2.17 1.42
C VAL A 90 -1.86 1.71 0.34
N ALA A 91 -1.53 2.57 -0.62
CA ALA A 91 -0.55 2.29 -1.66
C ALA A 91 0.84 1.96 -1.08
N LYS A 92 1.25 2.68 -0.01
CA LYS A 92 2.50 2.40 0.68
C LYS A 92 2.50 1.01 1.34
N ILE A 93 1.38 0.59 1.92
CA ILE A 93 1.26 -0.76 2.49
C ILE A 93 1.43 -1.83 1.40
N CYS A 94 0.89 -1.62 0.19
CA CYS A 94 1.14 -2.52 -0.95
C CYS A 94 2.63 -2.64 -1.30
N GLU A 95 3.38 -1.53 -1.30
CA GLU A 95 4.84 -1.55 -1.47
C GLU A 95 5.53 -2.32 -0.33
N LEU A 96 5.12 -2.11 0.92
CA LEU A 96 5.70 -2.80 2.08
C LEU A 96 5.46 -4.32 2.02
N ILE A 97 4.24 -4.75 1.69
CA ILE A 97 3.90 -6.18 1.54
C ILE A 97 4.77 -6.82 0.47
N THR A 98 4.82 -6.21 -0.73
CA THR A 98 5.60 -6.76 -1.85
C THR A 98 7.09 -6.74 -1.55
N THR A 99 7.62 -5.68 -0.94
CA THR A 99 9.01 -5.60 -0.51
C THR A 99 9.36 -6.69 0.49
N ALA A 100 8.50 -6.94 1.49
CA ALA A 100 8.72 -8.00 2.47
C ALA A 100 8.65 -9.41 1.85
N TYR A 101 7.76 -9.62 0.88
CA TYR A 101 7.65 -10.88 0.14
C TYR A 101 8.91 -11.18 -0.69
N PHE A 102 9.43 -10.19 -1.44
CA PHE A 102 10.63 -10.35 -2.26
C PHE A 102 11.95 -10.06 -1.52
N SER A 103 11.89 -9.86 -0.19
CA SER A 103 13.07 -9.62 0.64
C SER A 103 13.95 -10.86 0.74
N LYS A 104 15.26 -10.66 0.93
CA LYS A 104 16.19 -11.74 1.29
C LYS A 104 16.06 -12.16 2.76
N THR A 105 15.52 -11.28 3.59
CA THR A 105 15.25 -11.56 5.00
C THR A 105 13.97 -12.36 5.14
N ASP A 106 13.92 -13.31 6.07
CA ASP A 106 12.71 -14.11 6.33
C ASP A 106 11.59 -13.21 6.89
N HIS A 107 10.44 -13.22 6.21
CA HIS A 107 9.22 -12.57 6.66
C HIS A 107 8.06 -13.55 6.62
N LYS A 108 7.16 -13.48 7.61
CA LYS A 108 5.93 -14.30 7.61
C LYS A 108 5.07 -14.04 6.37
N ILE A 109 5.19 -12.86 5.77
CA ILE A 109 4.58 -12.49 4.50
C ILE A 109 4.91 -13.49 3.38
N GLN A 110 6.14 -13.99 3.29
CA GLN A 110 6.56 -14.93 2.24
C GLN A 110 5.73 -16.22 2.24
N LYS A 111 5.30 -16.67 3.42
CA LYS A 111 4.47 -17.86 3.60
C LYS A 111 2.97 -17.57 3.52
N ALA A 112 2.57 -16.34 3.81
CA ALA A 112 1.15 -15.96 3.94
C ALA A 112 0.56 -15.29 2.69
N LEU A 113 1.37 -14.69 1.83
CA LEU A 113 0.89 -13.95 0.67
C LEU A 113 0.47 -14.91 -0.45
N THR A 114 -0.83 -14.99 -0.70
CA THR A 114 -1.41 -15.88 -1.72
C THR A 114 -1.40 -15.24 -3.10
N LYS A 115 -1.67 -16.05 -4.13
CA LYS A 115 -1.88 -15.57 -5.50
C LYS A 115 -2.98 -14.50 -5.57
N THR A 116 -4.12 -14.75 -4.93
CA THR A 116 -5.26 -13.83 -4.89
C THR A 116 -4.91 -12.50 -4.22
N HIS A 117 -4.10 -12.52 -3.14
CA HIS A 117 -3.62 -11.26 -2.54
C HIS A 117 -2.76 -10.47 -3.52
N LYS A 118 -1.85 -11.14 -4.24
CA LYS A 118 -0.98 -10.51 -5.24
C LYS A 118 -1.79 -9.92 -6.39
N GLU A 119 -2.74 -10.67 -6.96
CA GLU A 119 -3.61 -10.22 -8.05
C GLU A 119 -4.37 -8.94 -7.69
N ARG A 120 -4.98 -8.88 -6.49
CA ARG A 120 -5.67 -7.67 -6.00
C ARG A 120 -4.74 -6.46 -5.83
N ILE A 121 -3.52 -6.70 -5.33
CA ILE A 121 -2.49 -5.64 -5.21
C ILE A 121 -2.10 -5.13 -6.60
N ILE A 122 -1.90 -6.03 -7.57
CA ILE A 122 -1.54 -5.69 -8.95
C ILE A 122 -2.60 -4.80 -9.57
N GLU A 123 -3.86 -5.25 -9.53
CA GLU A 123 -5.02 -4.52 -10.08
C GLU A 123 -5.08 -3.09 -9.50
N THR A 124 -5.09 -2.98 -8.17
CA THR A 124 -5.13 -1.68 -7.48
C THR A 124 -3.93 -0.78 -7.84
N CYS A 125 -2.73 -1.36 -7.96
CA CYS A 125 -1.55 -0.56 -8.29
C CYS A 125 -1.56 -0.06 -9.75
N PHE A 126 -2.14 -0.82 -10.68
CA PHE A 126 -2.37 -0.36 -12.04
C PHE A 126 -3.45 0.72 -12.09
N ASP A 127 -4.54 0.57 -11.33
CA ASP A 127 -5.57 1.61 -11.20
C ASP A 127 -4.97 2.94 -10.75
N TYR A 128 -4.04 2.92 -9.78
CA TYR A 128 -3.35 4.13 -9.37
C TYR A 128 -2.56 4.79 -10.50
N LEU A 129 -1.93 4.00 -11.38
CA LEU A 129 -1.17 4.55 -12.50
C LEU A 129 -2.08 5.13 -13.57
N ILE A 130 -3.20 4.45 -13.86
CA ILE A 130 -4.15 4.80 -14.93
C ILE A 130 -5.02 6.00 -14.55
N ASN A 131 -5.51 6.05 -13.31
CA ASN A 131 -6.42 7.10 -12.85
C ASN A 131 -5.68 8.40 -12.48
N ASP A 132 -6.45 9.48 -12.28
CA ASP A 132 -5.92 10.78 -11.83
C ASP A 132 -5.60 10.78 -10.33
N GLU A 133 -4.60 9.99 -9.96
CA GLU A 133 -4.10 9.88 -8.60
C GLU A 133 -2.89 10.78 -8.34
N LYS A 134 -2.69 11.14 -7.07
CA LYS A 134 -1.48 11.86 -6.66
C LYS A 134 -0.23 11.03 -6.95
N VAL A 135 0.89 11.74 -7.11
CA VAL A 135 2.19 11.14 -7.48
C VAL A 135 2.68 10.08 -6.48
N ALA A 136 2.36 10.22 -5.19
CA ALA A 136 2.82 9.30 -4.16
C ALA A 136 2.22 7.88 -4.30
N PRO A 137 0.88 7.69 -4.37
CA PRO A 137 0.27 6.42 -4.73
C PRO A 137 0.88 5.77 -5.98
N LYS A 138 1.02 6.55 -7.06
CA LYS A 138 1.65 6.08 -8.31
C LYS A 138 3.06 5.55 -8.07
N ALA A 139 3.88 6.30 -7.34
CA ALA A 139 5.26 5.91 -7.05
C ALA A 139 5.34 4.60 -6.24
N TYR A 140 4.47 4.41 -5.26
CA TYR A 140 4.40 3.16 -4.48
C TYR A 140 3.90 1.99 -5.34
N GLY A 141 2.86 2.22 -6.15
CA GLY A 141 2.35 1.25 -7.11
C GLY A 141 3.40 0.79 -8.11
N MET A 142 4.22 1.70 -8.66
CA MET A 142 5.32 1.34 -9.56
C MET A 142 6.32 0.37 -8.93
N VAL A 143 6.66 0.56 -7.65
CA VAL A 143 7.62 -0.33 -6.95
C VAL A 143 6.99 -1.69 -6.71
N ALA A 144 5.74 -1.74 -6.25
CA ALA A 144 5.01 -2.99 -6.04
C ALA A 144 4.88 -3.80 -7.34
N LEU A 145 4.47 -3.14 -8.43
CA LEU A 145 4.36 -3.76 -9.76
C LEU A 145 5.73 -4.21 -10.29
N PHE A 146 6.79 -3.41 -10.11
CA PHE A 146 8.13 -3.82 -10.52
C PHE A 146 8.60 -5.11 -9.82
N LEU A 147 8.31 -5.25 -8.52
CA LEU A 147 8.65 -6.45 -7.78
C LEU A 147 7.82 -7.64 -8.24
N LEU A 148 6.49 -7.48 -8.37
CA LEU A 148 5.59 -8.53 -8.81
C LEU A 148 5.84 -8.97 -10.26
N GLY A 149 6.35 -8.09 -11.12
CA GLY A 149 6.72 -8.46 -12.48
C GLY A 149 7.89 -9.44 -12.58
N THR A 150 8.56 -9.78 -11.47
CA THR A 150 9.49 -10.92 -11.43
C THR A 150 8.80 -12.29 -11.38
N GLU A 151 7.51 -12.34 -11.02
CA GLU A 151 6.69 -13.56 -11.01
C GLU A 151 5.61 -13.57 -12.10
N TYR A 152 5.21 -12.40 -12.60
CA TYR A 152 4.15 -12.25 -13.59
C TYR A 152 4.68 -11.53 -14.83
N ASP A 153 5.05 -12.30 -15.86
CA ASP A 153 5.74 -11.81 -17.05
C ASP A 153 5.00 -10.69 -17.80
N TRP A 154 3.67 -10.65 -17.70
CA TRP A 154 2.85 -9.63 -18.36
C TRP A 154 2.93 -8.24 -17.70
N ILE A 155 3.40 -8.15 -16.45
CA ILE A 155 3.43 -6.87 -15.72
C ILE A 155 4.47 -5.91 -16.30
N TYR A 156 5.65 -6.40 -16.69
CA TYR A 156 6.71 -5.52 -17.22
C TYR A 156 6.34 -4.84 -18.54
N PRO A 157 5.78 -5.54 -19.54
CA PRO A 157 5.24 -4.90 -20.74
C PRO A 157 4.20 -3.82 -20.42
N GLU A 158 3.21 -4.14 -19.58
CA GLU A 158 2.11 -3.22 -19.25
C GLU A 158 2.60 -1.98 -18.47
N LEU A 159 3.43 -2.21 -17.46
CA LEU A 159 4.03 -1.13 -16.68
C LEU A 159 4.90 -0.22 -17.56
N THR A 160 5.67 -0.79 -18.47
CA THR A 160 6.50 0.00 -19.40
C THR A 160 5.65 0.87 -20.30
N LEU A 161 4.59 0.30 -20.89
CA LEU A 161 3.66 1.01 -21.75
C LEU A 161 3.05 2.23 -21.06
N ILE A 162 2.51 2.05 -19.84
CA ILE A 162 1.90 3.14 -19.06
C ILE A 162 2.94 4.22 -18.72
N LEU A 163 4.13 3.81 -18.24
CA LEU A 163 5.17 4.75 -17.83
C LEU A 163 5.70 5.58 -19.00
N GLU A 164 5.81 5.02 -20.20
CA GLU A 164 6.26 5.73 -21.40
C GLU A 164 5.17 6.64 -21.96
N ARG A 165 3.92 6.17 -22.05
CA ARG A 165 2.77 6.96 -22.51
C ARG A 165 2.57 8.22 -21.67
N ASP A 166 2.57 8.06 -20.34
CA ASP A 166 2.23 9.16 -19.43
C ASP A 166 3.44 10.02 -19.08
N PHE A 167 4.65 9.60 -19.49
CA PHE A 167 5.92 10.17 -19.03
C PHE A 167 5.94 11.69 -19.15
N GLN A 168 5.61 12.24 -20.32
CA GLN A 168 5.77 13.67 -20.60
C GLN A 168 4.75 14.55 -19.87
N MET A 169 3.55 14.04 -19.64
CA MET A 169 2.44 14.77 -19.02
C MET A 169 2.52 14.78 -17.49
N GLN A 170 3.29 13.89 -16.90
CA GLN A 170 3.37 13.71 -15.46
C GLN A 170 4.41 14.65 -14.78
N SER A 171 4.30 14.75 -13.46
CA SER A 171 5.18 15.59 -12.63
C SER A 171 6.66 15.18 -12.70
N ALA A 172 7.56 16.09 -12.30
CA ALA A 172 9.00 15.78 -12.19
C ALA A 172 9.30 14.60 -11.25
N ALA A 173 8.57 14.49 -10.14
CA ALA A 173 8.71 13.40 -9.19
C ALA A 173 8.28 12.05 -9.77
N PHE A 174 7.18 12.03 -10.54
CA PHE A 174 6.75 10.85 -11.30
C PHE A 174 7.83 10.45 -12.32
N LYS A 175 8.27 11.39 -13.16
CA LYS A 175 9.30 11.17 -14.20
C LYS A 175 10.58 10.57 -13.60
N ALA A 176 11.01 11.06 -12.43
CA ALA A 176 12.18 10.53 -11.74
C ALA A 176 12.00 9.07 -11.32
N ARG A 177 10.83 8.72 -10.76
CA ARG A 177 10.50 7.33 -10.38
C ARG A 177 10.37 6.42 -11.60
N ALA A 178 9.65 6.85 -12.63
CA ALA A 178 9.46 6.12 -13.87
C ALA A 178 10.81 5.75 -14.52
N ARG A 179 11.76 6.69 -14.65
CA ARG A 179 13.11 6.41 -15.16
C ARG A 179 13.83 5.32 -14.38
N HIS A 180 13.75 5.37 -13.05
CA HIS A 180 14.41 4.40 -12.19
C HIS A 180 13.81 3.00 -12.36
N ILE A 181 12.48 2.90 -12.47
CA ILE A 181 11.77 1.63 -12.68
C ILE A 181 12.06 1.07 -14.08
N LEU A 182 11.94 1.87 -15.14
CA LEU A 182 12.26 1.45 -16.51
C LEU A 182 13.71 0.96 -16.64
N LYS A 183 14.66 1.63 -15.99
CA LYS A 183 16.06 1.19 -15.96
C LYS A 183 16.21 -0.18 -15.27
N LYS A 184 15.48 -0.43 -14.19
CA LYS A 184 15.50 -1.72 -13.49
C LYS A 184 14.84 -2.83 -14.32
N ILE A 185 13.72 -2.56 -14.98
CA ILE A 185 13.05 -3.51 -15.88
C ILE A 185 14.01 -3.95 -16.97
N LYS A 186 14.63 -2.98 -17.70
CA LYS A 186 15.61 -3.29 -18.75
C LYS A 186 16.73 -4.20 -18.27
N LYS A 187 17.26 -3.94 -17.06
CA LYS A 187 18.33 -4.78 -16.49
C LYS A 187 17.86 -6.21 -16.17
N ASN A 188 16.60 -6.39 -15.76
CA ASN A 188 16.03 -7.71 -15.44
C ASN A 188 15.60 -8.49 -16.69
N THR A 189 15.24 -7.82 -17.77
CA THR A 189 14.78 -8.47 -19.01
C THR A 189 15.88 -8.69 -20.04
N SER A 190 17.05 -8.06 -19.89
CA SER A 190 18.23 -8.33 -20.72
C SER A 190 18.88 -9.65 -20.32
N TYR A 191 18.37 -10.75 -20.88
CA TYR A 191 19.04 -12.05 -20.99
C TYR A 191 19.40 -12.33 -22.44
#